data_AF-A0A7V5KTT3-F1
#
_entry.id   AF-A0A7V5KTT3-F1
#
_cell.length_a   1.000
_cell.length_b   1.000
_cell.length_c   1.000
_cell.angle_alpha   90.00
_cell.angle_beta   90.00
_cell.angle_gamma   90.00
#
_symmetry.space_group_name_H-M   'P 1'
#
loop_
_entity.id
_entity.type
_entity.pdbx_description
1 polymer ?
#
loop_
_entity_poly.entity_id
_entity_poly.type
_entity_poly.pdbx_seq_one_letter_code
_entity_poly.pdbx_strand_id
1 'polypeptide(L)'
;MKRASIPFILSFLLLLPLSAGAEVGAGMGLSPWDGGPAQKKEKQPRPPDAFIKLLAERFGQKQDDLALFWNHGYGRNELIKMLLISRQANKDIKELVRKRDKGTRLSRMAEEYRLDYAAILNETKTIRKELDYQVLVSTTAAAVSAGTAIKYTSSISTPTVTNKENDH
;
A
#
# COMPACT_ATOMS: atom_id res chain seq x y z
N MET A 1 21.80 35.78 -25.12
CA MET A 1 21.62 34.52 -25.86
C MET A 1 20.12 34.28 -26.03
N LYS A 2 19.61 34.39 -27.27
CA LYS A 2 18.18 34.26 -27.60
C LYS A 2 17.88 32.78 -27.83
N ARG A 3 16.96 32.17 -27.06
CA ARG A 3 16.45 30.83 -27.35
C ARG A 3 15.07 30.95 -27.99
N ALA A 4 14.97 30.36 -29.17
CA ALA A 4 13.82 30.40 -30.05
C ALA A 4 12.67 29.54 -29.50
N SER A 5 11.48 30.10 -29.52
CA SER A 5 10.21 29.44 -29.25
C SER A 5 9.81 28.59 -30.45
N ILE A 6 9.51 27.31 -30.24
CA ILE A 6 8.88 26.45 -31.25
C ILE A 6 7.42 26.29 -30.86
N PRO A 7 6.46 26.79 -31.66
CA PRO A 7 5.05 26.47 -31.45
C PRO A 7 4.60 25.33 -32.37
N PHE A 8 3.57 24.63 -31.93
CA PHE A 8 2.48 24.12 -32.76
C PHE A 8 2.75 22.90 -33.66
N ILE A 9 2.20 21.72 -33.31
CA ILE A 9 1.34 20.94 -34.22
C ILE A 9 0.25 20.24 -33.38
N LEU A 10 -0.89 20.90 -33.30
CA LEU A 10 -2.17 20.34 -32.90
C LEU A 10 -2.69 19.50 -34.08
N SER A 11 -2.52 18.18 -34.07
CA SER A 11 -3.10 17.30 -35.09
C SER A 11 -4.44 16.77 -34.59
N PHE A 12 -5.48 17.46 -35.04
CA PHE A 12 -6.88 17.09 -34.96
C PHE A 12 -7.17 16.19 -36.18
N LEU A 13 -7.44 14.90 -35.99
CA LEU A 13 -8.05 14.07 -37.02
C LEU A 13 -9.17 13.19 -36.44
N LEU A 14 -10.35 13.74 -36.62
CA LEU A 14 -11.69 13.17 -36.69
C LEU A 14 -11.76 12.00 -37.71
N LEU A 15 -12.34 10.85 -37.35
CA LEU A 15 -13.52 10.25 -38.00
C LEU A 15 -13.84 8.82 -37.46
N LEU A 16 -15.08 8.62 -37.04
CA LEU A 16 -15.73 7.34 -36.76
C LEU A 16 -16.04 6.56 -38.05
N PRO A 17 -16.33 5.24 -37.93
CA PRO A 17 -17.61 4.79 -38.48
C PRO A 17 -18.45 3.99 -37.48
N LEU A 18 -19.75 4.33 -37.53
CA LEU A 18 -20.91 3.54 -37.10
C LEU A 18 -20.76 2.06 -37.51
N SER A 19 -20.90 1.16 -36.55
CA SER A 19 -21.32 -0.22 -36.81
C SER A 19 -22.77 -0.35 -36.37
N ALA A 20 -23.67 -0.39 -37.35
CA ALA A 20 -25.07 -0.72 -37.20
C ALA A 20 -25.26 -2.20 -37.57
N GLY A 21 -26.04 -2.92 -36.76
CA GLY A 21 -26.72 -4.14 -37.17
C GLY A 21 -26.21 -5.44 -36.53
N ALA A 22 -26.90 -5.87 -35.47
CA ALA A 22 -27.49 -7.22 -35.41
C ALA A 22 -28.38 -7.30 -34.16
N GLU A 23 -29.65 -6.96 -34.32
CA GLU A 23 -30.72 -7.45 -33.45
C GLU A 23 -30.96 -8.92 -33.80
N VAL A 24 -30.58 -9.86 -32.93
CA VAL A 24 -31.12 -11.22 -32.93
C VAL A 24 -31.12 -11.75 -31.50
N GLY A 25 -32.29 -12.17 -31.04
CA GLY A 25 -32.39 -13.23 -30.04
C GLY A 25 -32.84 -12.80 -28.66
N ALA A 26 -34.15 -12.64 -28.49
CA ALA A 26 -34.82 -12.83 -27.22
C ALA A 26 -34.59 -14.27 -26.73
N GLY A 27 -33.52 -14.45 -25.96
CA GLY A 27 -33.35 -15.58 -25.05
C GLY A 27 -33.44 -15.04 -23.63
N MET A 28 -34.65 -14.95 -23.09
CA MET A 28 -34.88 -14.75 -21.66
C MET A 28 -34.47 -16.02 -20.91
N GLY A 29 -33.16 -16.25 -20.82
CA GLY A 29 -32.56 -17.05 -19.76
C GLY A 29 -32.35 -16.13 -18.58
N LEU A 30 -33.32 -16.09 -17.65
CA LEU A 30 -33.14 -15.53 -16.31
C LEU A 30 -32.04 -16.32 -15.61
N SER A 31 -30.78 -15.95 -15.88
CA SER A 31 -29.66 -16.38 -15.06
C SER A 31 -29.82 -15.70 -13.70
N PRO A 32 -29.75 -16.42 -12.57
CA PRO A 32 -29.87 -15.86 -11.22
C PRO A 32 -28.61 -15.07 -10.80
N TRP A 33 -27.93 -14.47 -11.78
CA TRP A 33 -26.70 -13.71 -11.64
C TRP A 33 -26.87 -12.30 -12.23
N ASP A 34 -28.06 -11.73 -12.07
CA ASP A 34 -28.32 -10.32 -12.35
C ASP A 34 -27.81 -9.46 -11.16
N GLY A 35 -26.50 -9.61 -10.90
CA GLY A 35 -25.76 -8.75 -9.99
C GLY A 35 -25.53 -7.42 -10.67
N GLY A 36 -26.55 -6.56 -10.65
CA GLY A 36 -26.46 -5.17 -11.12
C GLY A 36 -25.18 -4.50 -10.61
N PRO A 37 -24.66 -3.47 -11.31
CA PRO A 37 -23.35 -2.89 -11.04
C PRO A 37 -23.26 -2.58 -9.55
N ALA A 38 -22.42 -3.32 -8.85
CA ALA A 38 -22.29 -3.22 -7.40
C ALA A 38 -22.05 -1.75 -7.08
N GLN A 39 -23.09 -1.09 -6.55
CA GLN A 39 -22.98 0.29 -6.11
C GLN A 39 -21.79 0.30 -5.18
N LYS A 40 -20.71 0.98 -5.57
CA LYS A 40 -19.53 1.18 -4.75
C LYS A 40 -20.03 1.92 -3.53
N LYS A 41 -20.43 1.17 -2.49
CA LYS A 41 -20.73 1.72 -1.17
C LYS A 41 -19.47 2.44 -0.78
N GLU A 42 -19.56 3.76 -0.76
CA GLU A 42 -18.48 4.64 -0.36
C GLU A 42 -18.06 4.18 1.04
N LYS A 43 -16.92 3.49 1.12
CA LYS A 43 -16.46 2.92 2.38
C LYS A 43 -16.17 4.10 3.28
N GLN A 44 -16.90 4.21 4.38
CA GLN A 44 -16.63 5.24 5.37
C GLN A 44 -15.14 5.23 5.72
N PRO A 45 -14.50 6.41 5.79
CA PRO A 45 -13.07 6.51 6.06
C PRO A 45 -12.80 5.79 7.38
N ARG A 46 -11.93 4.78 7.33
CA ARG A 46 -11.55 4.07 8.54
C ARG A 46 -10.81 5.06 9.45
N PRO A 47 -11.06 5.02 10.77
CA PRO A 47 -10.24 5.78 11.69
C PRO A 47 -8.76 5.44 11.47
N PRO A 48 -7.85 6.42 11.58
CA PRO A 48 -6.44 6.19 11.28
C PRO A 48 -5.88 5.08 12.16
N ASP A 49 -5.42 4.01 11.51
CA ASP A 49 -4.75 2.91 12.17
C ASP A 49 -3.50 3.44 12.90
N ALA A 50 -3.27 2.98 14.15
CA ALA A 50 -2.08 3.34 14.92
C ALA A 50 -0.79 3.07 14.13
N PHE A 51 -0.79 2.03 13.29
CA PHE A 51 0.30 1.74 12.37
C PHE A 51 0.55 2.88 11.37
N ILE A 52 -0.51 3.45 10.78
CA ILE A 52 -0.40 4.52 9.78
C ILE A 52 0.12 5.81 10.42
N LYS A 53 -0.30 6.10 11.65
CA LYS A 53 0.25 7.21 12.43
C LYS A 53 1.77 7.08 12.61
N LEU A 54 2.23 5.94 13.13
CA LEU A 54 3.66 5.70 13.35
C LEU A 54 4.45 5.70 12.03
N LEU A 55 3.85 5.17 10.95
CA LEU A 55 4.46 5.19 9.62
C LEU A 55 4.62 6.63 9.10
N ALA A 56 3.60 7.48 9.30
CA ALA A 56 3.64 8.89 8.91
C ALA A 56 4.75 9.64 9.66
N GLU A 57 4.83 9.46 10.98
CA GLU A 57 5.88 10.05 11.82
C GLU A 57 7.28 9.62 11.36
N ARG A 58 7.48 8.32 11.10
CA ARG A 58 8.79 7.78 10.68
C ARG A 58 9.30 8.38 9.36
N PHE A 59 8.40 8.66 8.43
CA PHE A 59 8.76 9.16 7.10
C PHE A 59 8.49 10.67 6.91
N GLY A 60 8.13 11.38 7.99
CA GLY A 60 7.81 12.81 7.94
C GLY A 60 6.65 13.13 7.00
N GLN A 61 5.68 12.22 6.86
CA GLN A 61 4.51 12.39 6.01
C GLN A 61 3.30 12.85 6.84
N LYS A 62 2.31 13.43 6.17
CA LYS A 62 1.02 13.72 6.81
C LYS A 62 0.24 12.41 7.00
N GLN A 63 -0.27 12.19 8.20
CA GLN A 63 -1.06 11.01 8.54
C GLN A 63 -2.28 10.86 7.62
N ASP A 64 -2.96 11.97 7.31
CA ASP A 64 -4.16 11.97 6.45
C ASP A 64 -3.85 11.51 5.02
N ASP A 65 -2.71 11.93 4.47
CA ASP A 65 -2.27 11.52 3.13
C ASP A 65 -2.01 10.00 3.09
N LEU A 66 -1.34 9.44 4.12
CA LEU A 66 -1.12 7.99 4.20
C LEU A 66 -2.41 7.21 4.49
N ALA A 67 -3.33 7.77 5.28
CA ALA A 67 -4.62 7.17 5.55
C ALA A 67 -5.48 7.08 4.28
N LEU A 68 -5.42 8.09 3.40
CA LEU A 68 -6.05 8.03 2.08
C LEU A 68 -5.50 6.87 1.26
N PHE A 69 -4.17 6.72 1.16
CA PHE A 69 -3.59 5.58 0.43
C PHE A 69 -3.98 4.23 1.05
N TRP A 70 -3.99 4.11 2.37
CA TRP A 70 -4.48 2.91 3.05
C TRP A 70 -5.94 2.60 2.70
N ASN A 71 -6.81 3.60 2.71
CA ASN A 71 -8.23 3.46 2.36
C ASN A 71 -8.44 3.12 0.87
N HIS A 72 -7.50 3.51 0.00
CA HIS A 72 -7.45 3.08 -1.41
C HIS A 72 -7.05 1.62 -1.60
N GLY A 73 -6.70 0.90 -0.53
CA GLY A 73 -6.39 -0.53 -0.56
C GLY A 73 -4.91 -0.87 -0.59
N TYR A 74 -4.02 0.13 -0.45
CA TYR A 74 -2.59 -0.11 -0.35
C TYR A 74 -2.25 -0.77 0.99
N GLY A 75 -1.70 -1.99 0.95
CA GLY A 75 -1.33 -2.74 2.15
C GLY A 75 -0.12 -2.13 2.89
N ARG A 76 0.11 -2.53 4.16
CA ARG A 76 1.19 -2.00 5.01
C ARG A 76 2.57 -2.16 4.36
N ASN A 77 2.87 -3.36 3.86
CA ASN A 77 4.11 -3.64 3.13
C ASN A 77 4.24 -2.80 1.86
N GLU A 78 3.13 -2.54 1.16
CA GLU A 78 3.13 -1.81 -0.09
C GLU A 78 3.39 -0.32 0.13
N LEU A 79 2.73 0.26 1.14
CA LEU A 79 2.97 1.64 1.58
C LEU A 79 4.42 1.85 2.01
N ILE A 80 4.97 0.97 2.85
CA ILE A 80 6.38 1.06 3.27
C ILE A 80 7.31 1.02 2.05
N LYS A 81 7.09 0.10 1.11
CA LYS A 81 7.91 0.03 -0.11
C LYS A 81 7.83 1.30 -0.95
N MET A 82 6.63 1.85 -1.15
CA MET A 82 6.46 3.10 -1.89
C MET A 82 7.17 4.27 -1.19
N LEU A 83 7.08 4.36 0.15
CA LEU A 83 7.79 5.37 0.94
C LEU A 83 9.31 5.23 0.83
N LEU A 84 9.84 4.01 0.88
CA LEU A 84 11.27 3.75 0.70
C LEU A 84 11.76 4.15 -0.69
N ILE A 85 11.04 3.76 -1.74
CA ILE A 85 11.38 4.13 -3.13
C ILE A 85 11.30 5.66 -3.28
N SER A 86 10.24 6.29 -2.79
CA SER A 86 10.05 7.75 -2.81
C SER A 86 11.22 8.48 -2.15
N ARG A 87 11.62 8.04 -0.96
CA ARG A 87 12.74 8.62 -0.20
C ARG A 87 14.08 8.42 -0.91
N GLN A 88 14.40 7.19 -1.34
CA GLN A 88 15.69 6.88 -1.96
C GLN A 88 15.84 7.49 -3.36
N ALA A 89 14.75 7.57 -4.14
CA ALA A 89 14.75 8.19 -5.47
C ALA A 89 14.53 9.71 -5.43
N ASN A 90 14.32 10.30 -4.25
CA ASN A 90 13.93 11.70 -4.06
C ASN A 90 12.74 12.10 -4.94
N LYS A 91 11.67 11.31 -4.88
CA LYS A 91 10.41 11.49 -5.62
C LYS A 91 9.24 11.65 -4.69
N ASP A 92 8.24 12.41 -5.10
CA ASP A 92 6.98 12.52 -4.35
C ASP A 92 6.25 11.17 -4.37
N ILE A 93 5.80 10.71 -3.20
CA ILE A 93 4.98 9.49 -3.08
C ILE A 93 3.74 9.54 -3.97
N LYS A 94 3.16 10.72 -4.20
CA LYS A 94 2.00 10.90 -5.11
C LYS A 94 2.33 10.54 -6.55
N GLU A 95 3.58 10.65 -6.99
CA GLU A 95 4.03 10.18 -8.30
C GLU A 95 4.02 8.64 -8.35
N LEU A 96 4.54 8.00 -7.31
CA LEU A 96 4.60 6.54 -7.20
C LEU A 96 3.20 5.94 -7.13
N VAL A 97 2.28 6.55 -6.36
CA VAL A 97 0.87 6.13 -6.29
C VAL A 97 0.22 6.19 -7.68
N ARG A 98 0.41 7.29 -8.43
CA ARG A 98 -0.08 7.40 -9.81
C ARG A 98 0.48 6.31 -10.73
N LYS A 99 1.77 5.99 -10.62
CA LYS A 99 2.37 4.87 -11.38
C LYS A 99 1.78 3.53 -10.97
N ARG A 100 1.50 3.37 -9.68
CA ARG A 100 0.98 2.13 -9.11
C ARG A 100 -0.48 1.88 -9.49
N ASP A 101 -1.32 2.92 -9.48
CA ASP A 101 -2.71 2.89 -9.96
C ASP A 101 -2.78 2.51 -11.44
N LYS A 102 -1.79 2.91 -12.25
CA LYS A 102 -1.63 2.49 -13.65
C LYS A 102 -1.16 1.03 -13.82
N GLY A 103 -1.00 0.28 -12.73
CA GLY A 103 -0.56 -1.12 -12.75
C GLY A 103 0.95 -1.32 -12.78
N THR A 104 1.77 -0.27 -12.65
CA THR A 104 3.23 -0.43 -12.61
C THR A 104 3.64 -1.21 -11.36
N ARG A 105 4.47 -2.24 -11.54
CA ARG A 105 5.03 -3.03 -10.42
C ARG A 105 6.07 -2.22 -9.65
N LEU A 106 6.10 -2.36 -8.32
CA LEU A 106 7.11 -1.70 -7.46
C LEU A 106 8.54 -2.08 -7.83
N SER A 107 8.79 -3.34 -8.23
CA SER A 107 10.11 -3.76 -8.71
C SER A 107 10.55 -2.99 -9.94
N ARG A 108 9.62 -2.76 -10.88
CA ARG A 108 9.88 -1.97 -12.10
C ARG A 108 10.13 -0.49 -11.78
N MET A 109 9.41 0.07 -10.81
CA MET A 109 9.70 1.44 -10.35
C MET A 109 11.09 1.53 -9.70
N ALA A 110 11.47 0.57 -8.86
CA ALA A 110 12.81 0.52 -8.27
C ALA A 110 13.90 0.41 -9.34
N GLU A 111 13.69 -0.44 -10.36
CA GLU A 111 14.58 -0.58 -11.51
C GLU A 111 14.72 0.74 -12.31
N GLU A 112 13.60 1.41 -12.61
CA GLU A 112 13.59 2.71 -13.29
C GLU A 112 14.45 3.76 -12.56
N TYR A 113 14.42 3.73 -11.23
CA TYR A 113 15.21 4.63 -10.38
C TYR A 113 16.58 4.07 -9.97
N ARG A 114 16.99 2.91 -10.51
CA ARG A 114 18.28 2.24 -10.21
C ARG A 114 18.48 1.92 -8.72
N LEU A 115 17.41 1.49 -8.05
CA LEU A 115 17.41 1.10 -6.64
C LEU A 115 17.47 -0.43 -6.48
N ASP A 116 18.12 -0.90 -5.41
CA ASP A 116 18.12 -2.32 -5.05
C ASP A 116 16.78 -2.74 -4.43
N TYR A 117 15.96 -3.42 -5.23
CA TYR A 117 14.66 -3.88 -4.78
C TYR A 117 14.74 -4.95 -3.67
N ALA A 118 15.79 -5.77 -3.64
CA ALA A 118 15.98 -6.77 -2.59
C ALA A 118 16.28 -6.11 -1.24
N ALA A 119 17.14 -5.08 -1.24
CA ALA A 119 17.37 -4.25 -0.06
C ALA A 119 16.07 -3.60 0.44
N ILE A 120 15.25 -3.04 -0.47
CA ILE A 120 13.94 -2.46 -0.14
C ILE A 120 13.02 -3.51 0.51
N LEU A 121 12.99 -4.75 0.02
CA LEU A 121 12.18 -5.82 0.62
C LEU A 121 12.61 -6.15 2.05
N ASN A 122 13.92 -6.19 2.30
CA ASN A 122 14.47 -6.48 3.63
C ASN A 122 14.20 -5.32 4.59
N GLU A 123 14.48 -4.09 4.19
CA GLU A 123 14.18 -2.89 4.98
C GLU A 123 12.68 -2.81 5.30
N THR A 124 11.80 -3.14 4.34
CA THR A 124 10.35 -3.20 4.56
C THR A 124 9.96 -4.17 5.68
N LYS A 125 10.57 -5.36 5.72
CA LYS A 125 10.29 -6.35 6.77
C LYS A 125 10.71 -5.85 8.14
N THR A 126 11.88 -5.23 8.23
CA THR A 126 12.41 -4.65 9.48
C THR A 126 11.49 -3.54 9.98
N ILE A 127 11.20 -2.56 9.12
CA ILE A 127 10.30 -1.44 9.45
C ILE A 127 8.95 -1.95 9.92
N ARG A 128 8.36 -2.90 9.21
CA ARG A 128 7.05 -3.46 9.59
C ARG A 128 7.09 -4.08 10.97
N LYS A 129 8.08 -4.94 11.25
CA LYS A 129 8.20 -5.60 12.57
C LYS A 129 8.33 -4.58 13.70
N GLU A 130 9.16 -3.55 13.50
CA GLU A 130 9.34 -2.48 14.48
C GLU A 130 8.04 -1.71 14.75
N LEU A 131 7.31 -1.33 13.70
CA LEU A 131 6.04 -0.61 13.84
C LEU A 131 4.95 -1.50 14.46
N ASP A 132 4.84 -2.75 14.04
CA ASP A 132 3.89 -3.71 14.62
C ASP A 132 4.18 -3.93 16.13
N TYR A 133 5.46 -4.00 16.53
CA TYR A 133 5.86 -4.05 17.94
C TYR A 133 5.47 -2.80 18.72
N GLN A 134 5.72 -1.60 18.15
CA GLN A 134 5.32 -0.35 18.79
C GLN A 134 3.80 -0.25 18.98
N VAL A 135 3.01 -0.65 17.97
CA VAL A 135 1.55 -0.70 18.10
C VAL A 135 1.12 -1.62 19.24
N LEU A 136 1.74 -2.79 19.36
CA LEU A 136 1.45 -3.73 20.44
C LEU A 136 1.75 -3.12 21.81
N VAL A 137 2.94 -2.52 21.99
CA VAL A 137 3.37 -1.89 23.25
C VAL A 137 2.49 -0.70 23.63
N SER A 138 2.12 0.15 22.67
CA SER A 138 1.23 1.28 22.94
C SER A 138 -0.18 0.83 23.33
N THR A 139 -0.68 -0.26 22.74
CA THR A 139 -2.00 -0.79 23.06
C THR A 139 -2.02 -1.42 24.45
N THR A 140 -0.99 -2.18 24.83
CA THR A 140 -0.90 -2.78 26.16
C THR A 140 -0.71 -1.72 27.25
N ALA A 141 0.12 -0.70 27.01
CA ALA A 141 0.29 0.42 27.93
C ALA A 141 -1.04 1.16 28.17
N ALA A 142 -1.82 1.42 27.11
CA ALA A 142 -3.13 2.06 27.23
C ALA A 142 -4.15 1.21 28.01
N ALA A 143 -4.12 -0.11 27.85
CA ALA A 143 -5.01 -1.01 28.58
C ALA A 143 -4.65 -1.13 30.08
N VAL A 144 -3.36 -1.12 30.41
CA VAL A 144 -2.88 -1.12 31.79
C VAL A 144 -3.24 0.20 32.50
N SER A 145 -3.07 1.35 31.83
CA SER A 145 -3.44 2.64 32.40
C SER A 145 -4.95 2.83 32.55
N ALA A 146 -5.75 2.14 31.72
CA ALA A 146 -7.21 2.11 31.83
C ALA A 146 -7.74 1.17 32.95
N GLY A 147 -6.86 0.59 33.79
CA GLY A 147 -7.26 -0.30 34.89
C GLY A 147 -7.88 -1.62 34.42
N THR A 148 -7.71 -1.98 33.14
CA THR A 148 -8.25 -3.23 32.60
C THR A 148 -7.32 -4.37 33.00
N ALA A 149 -7.79 -5.27 33.85
CA ALA A 149 -7.02 -6.44 34.28
C ALA A 149 -6.75 -7.37 33.08
N ILE A 150 -5.56 -7.27 32.48
CA ILE A 150 -5.15 -8.20 31.43
C ILE A 150 -4.70 -9.50 32.10
N LYS A 151 -5.52 -10.55 32.01
CA LYS A 151 -5.11 -11.93 32.34
C LYS A 151 -4.04 -12.37 31.32
N TYR A 152 -2.77 -12.07 31.60
CA TYR A 152 -1.67 -12.69 30.87
C TYR A 152 -1.47 -14.11 31.39
N THR A 153 -1.97 -15.10 30.66
CA THR A 153 -1.49 -16.49 30.79
C THR A 153 -0.18 -16.61 30.03
N SER A 154 0.90 -16.16 30.66
CA SER A 154 2.25 -16.32 30.14
C SER A 154 2.68 -17.78 30.26
N SER A 155 2.39 -18.60 29.25
CA SER A 155 3.05 -19.90 29.08
C SER A 155 4.46 -19.65 28.55
N ILE A 156 5.35 -19.18 29.43
CA ILE A 156 6.79 -19.08 29.14
C ILE A 156 7.35 -20.49 29.25
N SER A 157 7.38 -21.20 28.11
CA SER A 157 8.19 -22.41 27.98
C SER A 157 9.65 -21.96 27.96
N THR A 158 10.35 -22.13 29.07
CA THR A 158 11.80 -21.95 29.15
C THR A 158 12.47 -22.89 28.13
N PRO A 159 13.27 -22.38 27.18
CA PRO A 159 14.05 -23.24 26.31
C PRO A 159 15.14 -23.92 27.14
N THR A 160 15.05 -25.25 27.26
CA THR A 160 16.12 -26.08 27.80
C THR A 160 17.34 -25.96 26.87
N VAL A 161 18.35 -25.20 27.30
CA VAL A 161 19.64 -25.12 26.62
C VAL A 161 20.41 -26.41 26.94
N THR A 162 20.41 -27.36 26.01
CA THR A 162 21.29 -28.53 26.08
C THR A 162 22.63 -28.14 25.46
N ASN A 163 23.60 -27.80 26.31
CA ASN A 163 24.99 -27.66 25.88
C ASN A 163 25.51 -29.05 25.51
N LYS A 164 25.69 -29.31 24.21
CA LYS A 164 26.54 -30.41 23.74
C LYS A 164 27.98 -29.91 23.73
N GLU A 165 28.69 -30.34 24.75
CA GLU A 165 30.14 -30.29 24.88
C GLU A 165 30.73 -31.17 23.76
N ASN A 166 31.48 -30.56 22.84
CA ASN A 166 32.21 -31.26 21.80
C ASN A 166 33.56 -31.70 22.38
N ASP A 167 33.64 -32.96 22.79
CA ASP A 167 34.89 -33.71 22.78
C ASP A 167 35.07 -34.31 21.38
N HIS A 168 36.11 -33.88 20.66
CA HIS A 168 37.01 -34.67 19.80
C HIS A 168 37.97 -33.78 19.01
#